data_AF-A0AAW0WU03-F1
#
_entry.id   AF-A0AAW0WU03-F1
#
_cell.length_a   1.000
_cell.length_b   1.000
_cell.length_c   1.000
_cell.angle_alpha   90.00
_cell.angle_beta   90.00
_cell.angle_gamma   90.00
#
_symmetry.space_group_name_H-M   'P 1'
#
loop_
_entity.id
_entity.type
_entity.pdbx_description
1 polymer ?
#
loop_
_entity_poly.entity_id
_entity_poly.type
_entity_poly.pdbx_seq_one_letter_code
_entity_poly.pdbx_strand_id
1 'polypeptide(L)'
;MEVTDKTRADVKGGTLIQYEEKLRLLEIAQVPKEHVDDFKSVKTFKIFNTNNLWIKLTAVDRILDEETMDMDVIINNKHLDNGLNIIQLEQAVGAAVKSFIGALGVPPTICFYPGHAGVRSSDCFR
;
A
#
# COMPACT_ATOMS: atom_id res chain seq x y z
N MET A 1 2.89 1.02 10.06
CA MET A 1 3.10 1.47 8.66
C MET A 1 3.02 2.98 8.67
N GLU A 2 3.96 3.67 8.05
CA GLU A 2 3.85 5.12 7.91
C GLU A 2 2.88 5.49 6.78
N VAL A 3 2.06 6.50 7.02
CA VAL A 3 1.09 7.03 6.06
C VAL A 3 1.21 8.53 5.96
N THR A 4 1.11 9.07 4.76
CA THR A 4 1.12 10.52 4.51
C THR A 4 -0.21 10.98 3.92
N ASP A 5 -0.45 12.28 3.93
CA ASP A 5 -1.65 12.84 3.29
C ASP A 5 -1.57 12.66 1.77
N LYS A 6 -2.65 12.15 1.19
CA LYS A 6 -2.75 11.90 -0.24
C LYS A 6 -2.80 13.22 -1.00
N THR A 7 -1.87 13.41 -1.92
CA THR A 7 -1.89 14.56 -2.83
C THR A 7 -2.49 14.16 -4.18
N ARG A 8 -2.78 15.15 -5.04
CA ARG A 8 -3.24 14.89 -6.43
C ARG A 8 -2.20 14.15 -7.28
N ALA A 9 -0.94 14.12 -6.85
CA ALA A 9 0.14 13.44 -7.56
C ALA A 9 0.20 11.94 -7.22
N ASP A 10 -0.39 11.54 -6.10
CA ASP A 10 -0.38 10.17 -5.60
C ASP A 10 -1.51 9.35 -6.23
N VAL A 11 -1.43 9.21 -7.56
CA VAL A 11 -2.44 8.52 -8.38
C VAL A 11 -2.20 7.01 -8.43
N LYS A 12 -0.95 6.56 -8.17
CA LYS A 12 -0.53 5.16 -8.22
C LYS A 12 0.01 4.74 -6.85
N GLY A 13 -0.69 3.81 -6.20
CA GLY A 13 -0.31 3.20 -4.93
C GLY A 13 -1.53 2.89 -4.07
N GLY A 14 -1.26 2.34 -2.88
CA GLY A 14 -2.28 1.89 -1.96
C GLY A 14 -2.66 2.91 -0.88
N THR A 15 -3.87 2.75 -0.35
CA THR A 15 -4.36 3.46 0.84
C THR A 15 -4.65 2.47 1.96
N LEU A 16 -4.46 2.90 3.20
CA LEU A 16 -4.85 2.09 4.35
C LEU A 16 -6.35 2.26 4.61
N ILE A 17 -7.06 1.15 4.70
CA ILE A 17 -8.47 1.09 5.07
C ILE A 17 -8.66 0.22 6.31
N GLN A 18 -9.74 0.48 7.04
CA GLN A 18 -10.22 -0.44 8.06
C GLN A 18 -11.33 -1.30 7.47
N TYR A 19 -11.15 -2.62 7.51
CA TYR A 19 -12.11 -3.60 7.02
C TYR A 19 -12.22 -4.72 8.05
N GLU A 20 -13.43 -5.02 8.51
CA GLU A 20 -13.69 -6.04 9.54
C GLU A 20 -12.80 -5.85 10.79
N GLU A 21 -12.74 -4.61 11.30
CA GLU A 21 -11.90 -4.18 12.44
C GLU A 21 -10.38 -4.33 12.25
N LYS A 22 -9.92 -4.83 11.09
CA LYS A 22 -8.51 -4.96 10.75
C LYS A 22 -8.07 -3.90 9.77
N LEU A 23 -6.81 -3.50 9.87
CA LEU A 23 -6.18 -2.65 8.86
C LEU A 23 -5.80 -3.48 7.64
N ARG A 24 -6.14 -2.97 6.46
CA ARG A 24 -5.80 -3.57 5.17
C ARG A 24 -5.25 -2.50 4.23
N LEU A 25 -4.26 -2.86 3.43
CA LEU A 25 -3.80 -2.05 2.32
C LEU A 25 -4.71 -2.31 1.11
N LEU A 26 -5.41 -1.29 0.64
CA LEU A 26 -6.20 -1.34 -0.59
C LEU A 26 -5.39 -0.73 -1.74
N GLU A 27 -5.04 -1.57 -2.71
CA GLU A 27 -4.34 -1.15 -3.93
C GLU A 27 -5.32 -0.84 -5.06
N ILE A 28 -4.97 0.09 -5.95
CA ILE A 28 -5.81 0.45 -7.11
C ILE A 28 -6.15 -0.75 -8.00
N ALA A 29 -5.24 -1.74 -8.09
CA ALA A 29 -5.44 -2.96 -8.88
C ALA A 29 -6.58 -3.84 -8.35
N GLN A 30 -6.97 -3.68 -7.07
CA GLN A 30 -8.05 -4.42 -6.42
C GLN A 30 -9.41 -3.70 -6.55
N VAL A 31 -9.41 -2.44 -6.99
CA VAL A 31 -10.64 -1.62 -7.09
C VAL A 31 -11.34 -1.91 -8.43
N PRO A 32 -12.65 -2.22 -8.43
CA PRO A 32 -13.42 -2.35 -9.66
C PRO A 32 -13.35 -1.08 -10.50
N LYS A 33 -13.32 -1.21 -11.83
CA LYS A 33 -13.15 -0.08 -12.77
C LYS A 33 -14.16 1.05 -12.55
N GLU A 34 -15.36 0.71 -12.10
CA GLU A 34 -16.47 1.62 -11.81
C GLU A 34 -16.19 2.55 -10.61
N HIS A 35 -15.35 2.11 -9.66
CA HIS A 35 -15.03 2.83 -8.42
C HIS A 35 -13.61 3.40 -8.40
N VAL A 36 -12.90 3.34 -9.53
CA VAL A 36 -11.52 3.86 -9.63
C VAL A 36 -11.47 5.37 -9.39
N ASP A 37 -12.49 6.11 -9.82
CA ASP A 37 -12.54 7.56 -9.63
C ASP A 37 -12.81 7.93 -8.17
N ASP A 38 -13.62 7.14 -7.46
CA ASP A 38 -13.82 7.27 -6.01
C ASP A 38 -12.51 7.00 -5.25
N PHE A 39 -11.74 6.01 -5.69
CA PHE A 39 -10.42 5.70 -5.11
C PHE A 39 -9.39 6.81 -5.35
N LYS A 40 -9.41 7.44 -6.52
CA LYS A 40 -8.53 8.59 -6.83
C LYS A 40 -8.92 9.86 -6.08
N SER A 41 -10.15 9.94 -5.59
CA SER A 41 -10.64 11.10 -4.84
C SER A 41 -9.91 11.25 -3.50
N VAL A 42 -9.15 12.34 -3.37
CA VAL A 42 -8.49 12.76 -2.12
C VAL A 42 -9.50 13.07 -1.00
N LYS A 43 -10.77 13.32 -1.35
CA LYS A 43 -11.83 13.56 -0.37
C LYS A 43 -12.25 12.28 0.36
N THR A 44 -12.26 11.15 -0.36
CA THR A 44 -12.67 9.84 0.15
C THR A 44 -11.51 9.19 0.90
N PHE A 45 -10.35 9.14 0.26
CA PHE A 45 -9.13 8.57 0.83
C PHE A 45 -8.09 9.65 1.06
N LYS A 46 -7.92 10.01 2.34
CA LYS A 46 -7.03 11.10 2.74
C LYS A 46 -5.59 10.65 2.96
N ILE A 47 -5.36 9.36 3.16
CA ILE A 47 -4.04 8.81 3.51
C ILE A 47 -3.48 7.94 2.38
N PHE A 48 -2.16 7.93 2.28
CA PHE A 48 -1.40 7.20 1.28
C PHE A 48 -0.27 6.41 1.95
N ASN A 49 -0.05 5.18 1.49
CA ASN A 49 1.03 4.33 2.00
C ASN A 49 2.39 4.82 1.49
N THR A 50 3.32 5.13 2.41
CA THR A 50 4.69 5.53 2.04
C THR A 50 5.60 4.33 1.78
N ASN A 51 5.12 3.12 2.04
CA ASN A 51 5.90 1.87 2.02
C ASN A 51 7.02 1.82 3.07
N ASN A 52 7.02 2.72 4.06
CA ASN A 52 7.89 2.63 5.23
C ASN A 52 7.21 1.76 6.30
N LEU A 53 7.80 0.60 6.57
CA LEU A 53 7.25 -0.40 7.48
C LEU A 53 8.17 -0.65 8.67
N TRP A 54 7.55 -0.69 9.84
CA TRP A 54 8.19 -1.05 11.10
C TRP A 54 7.52 -2.32 11.59
N ILE A 55 8.29 -3.40 11.70
CA ILE A 55 7.75 -4.73 12.00
C ILE A 55 8.55 -5.33 13.15
N LYS A 56 7.84 -5.92 14.11
CA LYS A 56 8.47 -6.68 15.21
C LYS A 56 8.82 -8.08 14.71
N LEU A 57 10.11 -8.43 14.72
CA LEU A 57 10.59 -9.72 14.20
C LEU A 57 9.93 -10.93 14.89
N THR A 58 9.73 -10.86 16.21
CA THR A 58 9.04 -11.94 16.95
C THR A 58 7.59 -12.14 16.50
N ALA A 59 6.94 -11.09 15.96
CA ALA A 59 5.59 -11.22 15.43
C ALA A 59 5.59 -11.87 14.04
N VAL A 60 6.66 -11.67 13.25
CA VAL A 60 6.85 -12.34 11.97
C VAL A 60 7.06 -13.84 12.19
N ASP A 61 7.95 -14.20 13.12
CA ASP A 61 8.25 -15.59 13.49
C ASP A 61 6.97 -16.35 13.84
N ARG A 62 6.16 -15.76 14.73
CA ARG A 62 4.84 -16.31 15.11
C ARG A 62 3.89 -16.50 13.92
N ILE A 63 3.81 -15.53 13.02
CA ILE A 63 2.90 -15.61 11.85
C ILE A 63 3.37 -16.70 10.88
N LEU A 64 4.69 -16.90 10.75
CA LEU A 64 5.26 -17.96 9.93
C LEU A 64 5.01 -19.33 10.55
N ASP A 65 5.21 -19.47 11.87
CA ASP A 65 4.95 -20.71 12.60
C ASP A 65 3.47 -21.10 12.59
N GLU A 66 2.57 -20.12 12.70
CA GLU A 66 1.12 -20.33 12.67
C GLU A 66 0.55 -20.43 11.24
N GLU A 67 1.37 -20.23 10.19
CA GLU A 67 0.97 -20.17 8.78
C GLU A 67 -0.22 -19.20 8.50
N THR A 68 -0.31 -18.11 9.25
CA THR A 68 -1.42 -17.14 9.16
C THR A 68 -1.13 -15.95 8.24
N MET A 69 -0.04 -16.00 7.47
CA MET A 69 0.34 -14.94 6.54
C MET A 69 -0.58 -14.95 5.32
N ASP A 70 -1.46 -13.96 5.22
CA ASP A 70 -2.38 -13.77 4.11
C ASP A 70 -1.97 -12.50 3.36
N MET A 71 -1.61 -12.66 2.08
CA MET A 71 -1.22 -11.56 1.20
C MET A 71 -1.90 -11.72 -0.16
N ASP A 72 -2.58 -10.66 -0.58
CA ASP A 72 -3.31 -10.66 -1.84
C ASP A 72 -2.32 -10.69 -3.02
N VAL A 73 -2.54 -11.58 -3.98
CA VAL A 73 -1.74 -11.66 -5.21
C VAL A 73 -2.18 -10.57 -6.18
N ILE A 74 -1.21 -9.78 -6.65
CA ILE A 74 -1.38 -8.74 -7.66
C ILE A 74 -0.97 -9.32 -9.01
N ILE A 75 -1.91 -9.30 -9.97
CA ILE A 75 -1.69 -9.81 -11.33
C ILE A 75 -1.41 -8.64 -12.26
N ASN A 76 -0.19 -8.58 -12.79
CA ASN A 76 0.27 -7.53 -13.70
C ASN A 76 0.58 -8.13 -15.08
N ASN A 77 -0.24 -7.79 -16.08
CA ASN A 77 0.00 -8.23 -17.45
C ASN A 77 1.02 -7.30 -18.11
N LYS A 78 2.17 -7.83 -18.50
CA LYS A 78 3.24 -7.07 -19.17
C LYS A 78 3.50 -7.60 -20.57
N HIS A 79 3.89 -6.67 -21.44
CA HIS A 79 4.40 -6.97 -22.77
C HIS A 79 5.91 -6.79 -22.72
N LEU A 80 6.65 -7.85 -23.04
CA LEU A 80 8.10 -7.79 -23.20
C LEU A 80 8.45 -7.16 -24.54
N ASP A 81 9.63 -6.53 -24.63
CA ASP A 81 10.12 -5.86 -25.84
C ASP A 81 10.24 -6.80 -27.05
N ASN A 82 10.31 -8.12 -26.80
CA ASN A 82 10.34 -9.16 -27.82
C ASN A 82 8.94 -9.59 -28.32
N GLY A 83 7.88 -8.89 -27.91
CA GLY A 83 6.49 -9.14 -28.32
C GLY A 83 5.79 -10.25 -27.54
N LEU A 84 6.42 -10.83 -26.50
CA LEU A 84 5.79 -11.83 -25.64
C LEU A 84 4.90 -11.19 -24.58
N ASN A 85 3.70 -11.75 -24.43
CA ASN A 85 2.79 -11.39 -23.35
C ASN A 85 3.11 -12.27 -22.15
N ILE A 86 3.36 -11.65 -21.00
CA ILE A 86 3.63 -12.34 -19.74
C ILE A 86 2.67 -11.87 -18.66
N ILE A 87 2.45 -12.76 -17.69
CA ILE A 87 1.75 -12.46 -16.45
C ILE A 87 2.80 -12.39 -15.35
N GLN A 88 2.95 -11.22 -14.73
CA GLN A 88 3.80 -11.02 -13.57
C GLN A 88 2.92 -11.07 -12.32
N LEU A 89 3.20 -12.02 -11.43
CA LEU A 89 2.55 -12.13 -10.14
C LEU A 89 3.42 -11.41 -9.10
N GLU A 90 2.82 -10.46 -8.39
CA GLU A 90 3.48 -9.67 -7.36
C GLU A 90 2.68 -9.79 -6.05
N GLN A 91 3.35 -9.52 -4.92
CA GLN A 91 2.69 -9.33 -3.64
C GLN A 91 3.26 -8.08 -2.99
N ALA A 92 2.39 -7.27 -2.38
CA ALA A 92 2.81 -6.10 -1.64
C ALA A 92 3.03 -6.46 -0.17
N VAL A 93 4.21 -6.15 0.38
CA VAL A 93 4.51 -6.36 1.81
C VAL A 93 3.52 -5.62 2.73
N GLY A 94 2.98 -4.49 2.28
CA GLY A 94 1.94 -3.77 3.02
C GLY A 94 0.59 -4.49 3.09
N ALA A 95 0.32 -5.46 2.21
CA ALA A 95 -0.88 -6.30 2.31
C ALA A 95 -0.83 -7.23 3.54
N ALA A 96 0.37 -7.59 3.99
CA ALA A 96 0.57 -8.45 5.17
C ALA A 96 0.08 -7.80 6.47
N VAL A 97 -0.17 -6.48 6.50
CA VAL A 97 -0.68 -5.74 7.67
C VAL A 97 -1.94 -6.40 8.27
N LYS A 98 -2.80 -7.01 7.45
CA LYS A 98 -4.02 -7.70 7.92
C LYS A 98 -3.76 -8.95 8.78
N SER A 99 -2.58 -9.56 8.65
CA SER A 99 -2.15 -10.73 9.44
C SER A 99 -1.56 -10.34 10.79
N PHE A 100 -1.19 -9.07 11.02
CA PHE A 100 -0.63 -8.62 12.28
C PHE A 100 -1.70 -8.15 13.27
N ILE A 101 -1.63 -8.66 14.49
CA ILE A 101 -2.46 -8.17 15.60
C ILE A 101 -1.88 -6.83 16.09
N GLY A 102 -2.74 -5.82 16.23
CA GLY A 102 -2.34 -4.50 16.72
C GLY A 102 -1.57 -3.65 15.69
N ALA A 103 -1.77 -3.91 14.40
CA ALA A 103 -1.20 -3.06 13.37
C ALA A 103 -1.70 -1.60 13.48
N LEU A 104 -0.82 -0.64 13.19
CA LEU A 104 -1.11 0.78 13.29
C LEU A 104 -0.55 1.56 12.09
N GLY A 105 -1.34 2.52 11.61
CA GLY A 105 -0.90 3.58 10.71
C GLY A 105 -0.41 4.79 11.51
N VAL A 106 0.81 5.25 11.25
CA VAL A 106 1.41 6.40 11.94
C VAL A 106 1.82 7.47 10.92
N PRO A 107 1.81 8.77 11.26
CA PRO A 107 2.38 9.79 10.39
C PRO A 107 3.89 9.53 10.18
N PRO A 108 4.46 9.99 9.06
CA PRO A 108 5.86 9.73 8.75
C PRO A 108 6.75 10.47 9.77
N THR A 109 7.75 9.75 10.30
CA THR A 109 8.75 10.34 11.22
C THR A 109 9.87 11.09 10.49
N ILE A 110 10.06 10.79 9.20
CA ILE A 110 11.02 11.46 8.32
C ILE A 110 10.34 11.77 6.98
N CYS A 111 10.89 12.75 6.27
CA CYS A 111 10.37 13.18 4.99
C CYS A 111 10.24 12.07 3.96
N PHE A 112 9.01 11.81 3.52
CA PHE A 112 8.73 10.89 2.43
C PHE A 112 8.93 11.58 1.07
N TYR A 113 9.80 11.02 0.24
CA TYR A 113 10.06 11.46 -1.13
C TYR A 113 9.72 10.33 -2.12
N PRO A 114 8.52 10.32 -2.72
CA PRO A 114 8.19 9.35 -3.74
C PRO A 114 8.99 9.64 -5.02
N GLY A 115 9.88 8.71 -5.42
CA GLY A 115 10.70 8.87 -6.63
C GLY A 115 9.92 8.81 -7.95
N HIS A 116 8.64 8.41 -7.94
CA HIS A 116 7.82 8.19 -9.14
C HIS A 116 6.95 9.39 -9.56
N ALA A 117 6.80 10.40 -8.70
CA ALA A 117 6.12 11.64 -9.03
C ALA A 117 6.85 12.74 -8.26
N GLY A 118 7.39 13.75 -8.97
CA GLY A 118 8.18 14.84 -8.39
C GLY A 118 7.40 15.80 -7.48
N VAL A 119 6.48 15.29 -6.67
CA VAL A 119 5.66 16.03 -5.74
C VAL A 119 6.17 15.81 -4.33
N ARG A 120 6.57 16.93 -3.74
CA ARG A 120 7.13 17.03 -2.41
C ARG A 120 5.97 17.09 -1.42
N SER A 121 5.96 16.21 -0.42
CA SER A 121 5.12 16.40 0.76
C SER A 121 5.47 17.76 1.39
N SER A 122 4.46 18.62 1.58
CA SER A 122 4.60 19.98 2.11
C SER A 122 5.02 20.02 3.58
N ASP A 123 4.94 18.89 4.29
CA ASP A 123 5.23 18.80 5.72
C ASP A 123 6.73 18.73 6.03
N CYS A 124 7.57 18.74 4.99
CA CYS A 124 9.02 18.63 5.07
C CYS A 124 9.79 19.95 5.21
N PHE A 125 9.11 21.10 5.17
CA PHE A 125 9.75 22.43 5.18
C PHE A 125 9.30 23.32 6.35
N ARG A 126 9.03 22.75 7.52
CA ARG A 126 8.92 23.52 8.77
C ARG A 126 10.14 23.31 9.66
#